data_AF-A0A5M8REA8-F1
#
_entry.id   AF-A0A5M8REA8-F1
#
_cell.length_a   1.000
_cell.length_b   1.000
_cell.length_c   1.000
_cell.angle_alpha   90.00
_cell.angle_beta   90.00
_cell.angle_gamma   90.00
#
_symmetry.space_group_name_H-M   'P 1'
#
loop_
_entity.id
_entity.type
_entity.pdbx_description
1 polymer ?
#
loop_
_entity_poly.entity_id
_entity_poly.type
_entity_poly.pdbx_seq_one_letter_code
_entity_poly.pdbx_strand_id
1 'polypeptide(L)'
;MNLYFENHHIDTYGSQPNCEHKYILYAAMSDDIEKRVIGYVDYTVWQNKVFIDYIEVKESMRRRGVGTQLYRKLLELNKEYSYERAGFYTPEGAALRDWFEKEYLS
;
A
#
# COMPACT_ATOMS: atom_id res chain seq x y z
N MET A 1 2.91 14.61 -11.00
CA MET A 1 2.20 14.74 -9.73
C MET A 1 3.14 14.29 -8.63
N ASN A 2 3.43 15.15 -7.67
CA ASN A 2 4.30 14.82 -6.54
C ASN A 2 3.43 14.51 -5.31
N LEU A 3 3.71 13.37 -4.68
CA LEU A 3 2.99 12.90 -3.51
C LEU A 3 3.92 12.90 -2.30
N TYR A 4 3.37 13.30 -1.16
CA TYR A 4 3.92 13.04 0.16
C TYR A 4 3.38 11.71 0.67
N PHE A 5 4.23 10.92 1.31
CA PHE A 5 3.89 9.62 1.87
C PHE A 5 4.24 9.55 3.35
N GLU A 6 3.39 8.91 4.13
CA GLU A 6 3.60 8.70 5.55
C GLU A 6 3.19 7.27 5.91
N ASN A 7 4.11 6.52 6.50
CA ASN A 7 3.88 5.12 6.86
C ASN A 7 3.74 4.99 8.37
N HIS A 8 2.63 4.44 8.84
CA HIS A 8 2.35 4.26 10.26
C HIS A 8 2.28 2.78 10.60
N HIS A 9 3.00 2.37 11.64
CA HIS A 9 2.79 1.08 12.28
C HIS A 9 1.60 1.19 13.24
N ILE A 10 0.55 0.43 12.98
CA ILE A 10 -0.74 0.54 13.68
C ILE A 10 -0.81 -0.43 14.85
N ASP A 11 -0.40 -1.68 14.63
CA ASP A 11 -0.56 -2.74 15.63
C ASP A 11 0.41 -3.89 15.41
N THR A 12 0.57 -4.72 16.43
CA THR A 12 1.30 -5.99 16.38
C THR A 12 0.46 -7.09 17.00
N TYR A 13 0.20 -8.14 16.24
CA TYR A 13 -0.52 -9.33 16.71
C TYR A 13 0.43 -10.52 16.89
N GLY A 14 0.14 -11.36 17.88
CA GLY A 14 0.91 -12.57 18.15
C GLY A 14 2.12 -12.34 19.05
N SER A 15 2.99 -13.35 19.14
CA SER A 15 4.19 -13.34 19.96
C SER A 15 5.43 -13.61 19.10
N GLN A 16 6.55 -13.03 19.52
CA GLN A 16 7.82 -13.25 18.81
C GLN A 16 8.18 -14.75 18.77
N PRO A 17 8.80 -15.22 17.67
CA PRO A 17 9.26 -14.45 16.50
C PRO A 17 8.20 -14.27 15.38
N ASN A 18 6.99 -14.79 15.55
CA ASN A 18 5.96 -14.88 14.51
C ASN A 18 4.87 -13.81 14.66
N CYS A 19 5.24 -12.58 15.00
CA CYS A 19 4.28 -11.50 15.11
C CYS A 19 3.90 -10.95 13.72
N GLU A 20 2.63 -10.59 13.58
CA GLU A 20 2.07 -9.86 12.45
C GLU A 20 2.15 -8.36 12.74
N HIS A 21 2.69 -7.59 11.80
CA HIS A 21 2.77 -6.14 11.93
C HIS A 21 1.81 -5.47 10.94
N LYS A 22 0.91 -4.65 11.45
CA LYS A 22 -0.08 -3.91 10.65
C LYS A 22 0.39 -2.49 10.40
N TYR A 23 0.22 -2.02 9.17
CA TYR A 23 0.66 -0.71 8.75
C TYR A 23 -0.37 -0.03 7.86
N ILE A 24 -0.39 1.30 7.89
CA ILE A 24 -1.11 2.11 6.90
C ILE A 24 -0.13 3.10 6.27
N LEU A 25 -0.05 3.06 4.94
CA LEU A 25 0.68 4.01 4.12
C LEU A 25 -0.29 5.05 3.54
N TYR A 26 -0.22 6.28 4.04
CA TYR A 26 -1.01 7.40 3.54
C TYR A 26 -0.30 8.11 2.38
N ALA A 27 -1.08 8.64 1.45
CA ALA A 27 -0.65 9.57 0.42
C ALA A 27 -1.42 10.89 0.51
N ALA A 28 -0.68 12.00 0.38
CA ALA A 28 -1.21 13.36 0.24
C ALA A 28 -0.50 14.07 -0.92
N MET A 29 -1.06 15.19 -1.39
CA MET A 29 -0.36 16.05 -2.35
C MET A 29 0.85 16.70 -1.66
N SER A 30 2.02 16.72 -2.31
CA SER A 30 3.24 17.25 -1.67
C SER A 30 3.14 18.73 -1.29
N ASP A 31 2.40 19.52 -2.07
CA ASP A 31 2.17 20.96 -1.93
C ASP A 31 1.01 21.30 -0.97
N ASP A 32 0.21 20.32 -0.55
CA ASP A 32 -0.81 20.52 0.47
C ASP A 32 -0.15 20.66 1.84
N ILE A 33 -0.28 21.84 2.45
CA ILE A 33 0.30 22.16 3.77
C ILE A 33 -0.41 21.38 4.87
N GLU A 34 -1.72 21.15 4.73
CA GLU A 34 -2.52 20.40 5.71
C GLU A 34 -2.39 18.88 5.54
N LYS A 35 -1.67 18.42 4.51
CA LYS A 35 -1.42 17.00 4.22
C LYS A 35 -2.70 16.17 4.19
N ARG A 36 -3.76 16.71 3.56
CA ARG A 36 -5.04 16.00 3.49
C ARG A 36 -4.86 14.71 2.70
N VAL A 37 -5.20 13.59 3.32
CA VAL A 37 -5.08 12.26 2.72
C VAL A 37 -5.95 12.17 1.46
N ILE A 38 -5.37 11.70 0.36
CA ILE A 38 -6.04 11.48 -0.93
C ILE A 38 -6.11 10.01 -1.33
N GLY A 39 -5.37 9.15 -0.63
CA GLY A 39 -5.42 7.71 -0.78
C GLY A 39 -4.56 7.05 0.28
N TYR A 40 -4.75 5.75 0.46
CA TYR A 40 -3.97 4.96 1.41
C TYR A 40 -3.92 3.50 1.00
N VAL A 41 -2.92 2.78 1.54
CA VAL A 41 -2.84 1.32 1.52
C VAL A 41 -2.73 0.82 2.95
N ASP A 42 -3.63 -0.07 3.33
CA ASP A 42 -3.52 -0.89 4.54
C ASP A 42 -2.82 -2.20 4.17
N TYR A 43 -1.78 -2.55 4.92
CA TYR A 43 -1.00 -3.75 4.65
C TYR A 43 -0.44 -4.39 5.92
N THR A 44 -0.25 -5.71 5.83
CA THR A 44 0.30 -6.53 6.89
C THR A 44 1.64 -7.10 6.46
N VAL A 45 2.63 -7.07 7.36
CA VAL A 45 3.90 -7.80 7.21
C VAL A 45 3.88 -8.99 8.16
N TRP A 46 4.04 -10.20 7.62
CA TRP A 46 4.08 -11.43 8.40
C TRP A 46 4.99 -12.46 7.72
N GLN A 47 5.90 -13.08 8.49
CA GLN A 47 6.83 -14.10 7.98
C GLN A 47 7.55 -13.71 6.68
N ASN A 48 8.11 -12.49 6.63
CA ASN A 48 8.78 -11.90 5.47
C ASN A 48 7.90 -11.74 4.22
N LYS A 49 6.58 -11.73 4.40
CA LYS A 49 5.59 -11.51 3.35
C LYS A 49 4.82 -10.22 3.59
N VAL A 50 4.53 -9.50 2.52
CA VAL A 50 3.63 -8.34 2.51
C VAL A 50 2.29 -8.78 1.94
N PHE A 51 1.24 -8.52 2.72
CA PHE A 51 -0.16 -8.72 2.34
C PHE A 51 -0.82 -7.35 2.23
N ILE A 52 -1.43 -7.05 1.10
CA ILE A 52 -2.17 -5.80 0.89
C ILE A 52 -3.62 -6.06 1.27
N ASP A 53 -4.03 -5.50 2.40
CA ASP A 53 -5.37 -5.74 2.98
C ASP A 53 -6.41 -4.85 2.30
N TYR A 54 -6.08 -3.58 2.08
CA TYR A 54 -6.98 -2.62 1.46
C TYR A 54 -6.24 -1.50 0.73
N ILE A 55 -6.83 -0.98 -0.35
CA ILE A 55 -6.36 0.24 -1.02
C ILE A 55 -7.55 1.11 -1.41
N GLU A 56 -7.44 2.40 -1.11
CA GLU A 56 -8.45 3.40 -1.46
C GLU A 56 -7.78 4.62 -2.04
N VAL A 57 -8.42 5.21 -3.04
CA VAL A 57 -8.09 6.54 -3.56
C VAL A 57 -9.37 7.33 -3.65
N LYS A 58 -9.36 8.56 -3.13
CA LYS A 58 -10.48 9.50 -3.26
C LYS A 58 -10.95 9.56 -4.70
N GLU A 59 -12.25 9.49 -4.92
CA GLU A 59 -12.83 9.37 -6.26
C GLU A 59 -12.34 10.46 -7.22
N SER A 60 -12.26 11.71 -6.73
CA SER A 60 -11.75 12.87 -7.49
C SER A 60 -10.27 12.76 -7.91
N MET A 61 -9.52 11.87 -7.26
CA MET A 61 -8.10 11.59 -7.50
C MET A 61 -7.84 10.25 -8.18
N ARG A 62 -8.88 9.45 -8.45
CA ARG A 62 -8.76 8.19 -9.21
C ARG A 62 -8.30 8.46 -10.64
N ARG A 63 -7.65 7.48 -11.26
CA ARG A 63 -7.06 7.55 -12.62
C ARG A 63 -5.99 8.64 -12.80
N ARG A 64 -5.45 9.19 -11.71
CA ARG A 64 -4.30 10.13 -11.72
C ARG A 64 -2.97 9.48 -11.30
N GLY A 65 -2.95 8.16 -11.14
CA GLY A 65 -1.76 7.40 -10.75
C GLY A 65 -1.48 7.35 -9.24
N VAL A 66 -2.40 7.80 -8.37
CA VAL A 66 -2.20 7.74 -6.91
C VAL A 66 -2.01 6.30 -6.41
N GLY A 67 -2.88 5.38 -6.83
CA GLY A 67 -2.78 3.95 -6.44
C GLY A 67 -1.48 3.29 -6.90
N THR A 68 -1.07 3.56 -8.15
CA THR A 68 0.23 3.13 -8.71
C THR A 68 1.40 3.62 -7.86
N GLN A 69 1.38 4.88 -7.44
CA GLN A 69 2.45 5.46 -6.63
C GLN A 69 2.45 4.93 -5.19
N LEU A 70 1.27 4.63 -4.62
CA LEU A 70 1.16 3.94 -3.33
C LEU A 70 1.82 2.55 -3.39
N TYR A 71 1.53 1.74 -4.41
CA TYR A 71 2.16 0.43 -4.60
C TYR A 71 3.68 0.52 -4.78
N ARG A 72 4.16 1.50 -5.57
CA ARG A 72 5.60 1.74 -5.74
C ARG A 72 6.28 2.11 -4.43
N LYS A 73 5.67 3.01 -3.65
CA LYS A 73 6.22 3.40 -2.35
C LYS A 73 6.18 2.25 -1.36
N LEU A 74 5.13 1.43 -1.39
CA LEU A 74 5.05 0.22 -0.59
C LEU A 74 6.20 -0.74 -0.91
N LEU A 75 6.48 -0.98 -2.20
CA LEU A 75 7.61 -1.79 -2.67
C LEU A 75 8.97 -1.21 -2.22
N GLU A 76 9.16 0.10 -2.31
CA GLU A 76 10.38 0.76 -1.83
C GLU A 76 10.62 0.52 -0.34
N LEU A 77 9.56 0.57 0.47
CA LEU A 77 9.61 0.41 1.93
C LEU A 77 9.81 -1.05 2.39
N ASN A 78 9.51 -2.02 1.53
CA ASN A 78 9.42 -3.44 1.89
C ASN A 78 10.09 -4.35 0.84
N LYS A 79 11.13 -3.85 0.17
CA LYS A 79 11.78 -4.49 -0.98
C LYS A 79 12.41 -5.86 -0.66
N GLU A 80 12.69 -6.11 0.62
CA GLU A 80 13.25 -7.35 1.15
C GLU A 80 12.20 -8.45 1.36
N TYR A 81 10.92 -8.11 1.29
CA TYR A 81 9.82 -9.03 1.54
C TYR A 81 9.17 -9.49 0.24
N SER A 82 8.61 -10.71 0.27
CA SER A 82 7.82 -11.22 -0.85
C SER A 82 6.39 -10.71 -0.79
N TYR A 83 5.81 -10.36 -1.93
CA TYR A 83 4.44 -9.85 -2.00
C TYR A 83 3.46 -10.97 -2.31
N GLU A 84 2.59 -11.28 -1.35
CA GLU A 84 1.57 -12.31 -1.51
C GLU A 84 0.26 -11.72 -2.01
N ARG A 85 -0.44 -12.50 -2.84
CA ARG A 85 -1.80 -12.16 -3.26
C ARG A 85 -2.76 -12.70 -2.21
N ALA A 86 -3.37 -11.80 -1.44
CA ALA A 86 -4.42 -12.16 -0.48
C ALA A 86 -5.64 -11.27 -0.68
N GLY A 87 -6.82 -11.81 -0.35
CA GLY A 87 -8.06 -11.04 -0.25
C GLY A 87 -8.93 -11.00 -1.50
N PHE A 88 -9.99 -10.20 -1.38
CA PHE A 88 -10.99 -9.94 -2.41
C PHE A 88 -10.68 -8.61 -3.09
N TYR A 89 -10.83 -8.57 -4.41
CA TYR A 89 -10.53 -7.39 -5.20
C TYR A 89 -11.80 -6.86 -5.87
N THR A 90 -11.99 -5.55 -5.84
CA THR A 90 -12.83 -4.91 -6.85
C THR A 90 -12.17 -5.06 -8.23
N PRO A 91 -12.91 -4.93 -9.34
CA PRO A 91 -12.31 -4.97 -10.67
C PRO A 91 -11.13 -3.99 -10.84
N GLU A 92 -11.25 -2.77 -10.30
CA GLU A 92 -10.20 -1.77 -10.33
C GLU A 92 -8.99 -2.16 -9.46
N GLY A 93 -9.24 -2.70 -8.28
CA GLY A 93 -8.20 -3.21 -7.39
C GLY A 93 -7.43 -4.38 -8.01
N ALA A 94 -8.15 -5.29 -8.69
CA ALA A 94 -7.58 -6.42 -9.41
C ALA A 94 -6.67 -5.94 -10.54
N ALA A 95 -7.15 -5.00 -11.37
CA ALA A 95 -6.35 -4.44 -12.46
C ALA A 95 -5.07 -3.74 -11.95
N LEU A 96 -5.15 -3.02 -10.82
CA LEU A 96 -3.98 -2.41 -10.20
C LEU A 96 -3.00 -3.47 -9.66
N ARG A 97 -3.51 -4.51 -9.01
CA ARG A 97 -2.70 -5.62 -8.50
C ARG A 97 -2.02 -6.39 -9.65
N ASP A 98 -2.76 -6.72 -10.70
CA ASP A 98 -2.22 -7.44 -11.86
C ASP A 98 -1.13 -6.62 -12.58
N TRP A 99 -1.31 -5.29 -12.69
CA TRP A 99 -0.25 -4.40 -13.17
C TRP A 99 1.00 -4.47 -12.28
N PHE A 100 0.84 -4.42 -10.95
CA PHE A 100 1.97 -4.46 -10.03
C PHE A 100 2.74 -5.78 -10.10
N GLU A 101 2.03 -6.92 -10.16
CA GLU A 101 2.64 -8.25 -10.29
C GLU A 101 3.47 -8.35 -11.57
N LYS A 102 2.89 -7.92 -12.69
CA LYS A 102 3.55 -7.95 -14.01
C LYS A 102 4.77 -7.02 -14.11
N GLU A 103 4.75 -5.88 -13.43
CA GLU A 103 5.79 -4.87 -13.58
C GLU A 103 6.97 -5.11 -12.63
N TYR A 104 6.71 -5.65 -11.43
CA TYR A 104 7.70 -5.66 -10.33
C TYR A 104 7.99 -7.04 -9.73
N LEU A 105 7.11 -8.02 -9.90
CA LEU A 105 7.26 -9.33 -9.23
C LEU A 105 7.57 -10.49 -10.20
N SER A 106 7.44 -10.27 -11.51
CA SER A 106 7.74 -11.24 -12.57
C SER A 106 9.19 -11.18 -13.06
#